data_AF-C8PPL6-F1
#
_entry.id   AF-C8PPL6-F1
#
_cell.length_a   1.000
_cell.length_b   1.000
_cell.length_c   1.000
_cell.angle_alpha   90.00
_cell.angle_beta   90.00
_cell.angle_gamma   90.00
#
_symmetry.space_group_name_H-M   'P 1'
#
loop_
_entity.id
_entity.type
_entity.pdbx_description
1 polymer ?
#
loop_
_entity_poly.entity_id
_entity_poly.type
_entity_poly.pdbx_seq_one_letter_code
_entity_poly.pdbx_strand_id
1 'polypeptide(L)'
;MNFEEILNQWETQTQHPYGKKRIRKEAKCPMAIAYTIENTQTLNPMDYWVRRYGVYDKDADNSENISFLDNLAEKRRLRAMRPQAEIDLHGMTLEEAYGALVTFFEDAVRREYQKVLIIHGKGNHSQNGPVLSRFVQKFLETNAHAGETGHPKGRDGGTGSTWVILK
;
A
#
# COMPACT_ATOMS: atom_id res chain seq x y z
N MET A 1 23.59 38.18 -31.69
CA MET A 1 22.38 38.14 -30.82
C MET A 1 22.80 37.52 -29.51
N ASN A 2 22.69 38.28 -28.42
CA ASN A 2 23.15 37.89 -27.09
C ASN A 2 22.00 37.18 -26.33
N PHE A 3 22.31 36.13 -25.58
CA PHE A 3 21.31 35.34 -24.83
C PHE A 3 20.58 36.20 -23.77
N GLU A 4 21.27 37.19 -23.22
CA GLU A 4 20.71 38.19 -22.29
C GLU A 4 19.55 39.00 -22.91
N GLU A 5 19.63 39.35 -24.20
CA GLU A 5 18.59 40.17 -24.86
C GLU A 5 17.28 39.39 -25.04
N ILE A 6 17.38 38.09 -25.33
CA ILE A 6 16.23 37.21 -25.55
C ILE A 6 15.44 37.01 -24.25
N LEU A 7 16.15 36.87 -23.11
CA LEU A 7 15.54 36.73 -21.79
C LEU A 7 14.80 38.00 -21.34
N ASN A 8 15.41 39.17 -21.53
CA ASN A 8 14.79 40.45 -21.16
C ASN A 8 13.54 40.76 -21.98
N GLN A 9 13.51 40.34 -23.26
CA GLN A 9 12.36 40.51 -24.14
C GLN A 9 11.17 39.62 -23.72
N TRP A 10 11.45 38.45 -23.14
CA TRP A 10 10.46 37.53 -22.60
C TRP A 10 9.86 38.02 -21.27
N GLU A 11 10.69 38.60 -20.38
CA GLU A 11 10.24 39.17 -19.10
C GLU A 11 9.35 40.40 -19.27
N THR A 12 9.64 41.26 -20.24
CA THR A 12 8.82 42.47 -20.52
C THR A 12 7.44 42.15 -21.07
N GLN A 13 7.29 41.05 -21.80
CA GLN A 13 6.01 40.64 -22.39
C GLN A 13 5.05 39.97 -21.38
N THR A 14 5.57 39.34 -20.32
CA THR A 14 4.78 38.38 -19.53
C THR A 14 4.38 38.84 -18.14
N GLN A 15 4.93 39.95 -17.62
CA GLN A 15 4.72 40.46 -16.24
C GLN A 15 4.83 39.38 -15.12
N HIS A 16 5.39 38.21 -15.41
CA HIS A 16 5.58 37.10 -14.48
C HIS A 16 7.04 36.64 -14.58
N PRO A 17 7.89 36.95 -13.58
CA PRO A 17 9.30 36.57 -13.63
C PRO A 17 9.41 35.05 -13.59
N TYR A 18 9.91 34.46 -14.67
CA TYR A 18 10.19 33.03 -14.75
C TYR A 18 11.34 32.69 -13.78
N GLY A 19 11.10 31.76 -12.86
CA GLY A 19 12.20 31.11 -12.12
C GLY A 19 12.66 31.72 -10.79
N LYS A 20 11.95 32.65 -10.15
CA LYS A 20 12.25 33.02 -8.75
C LYS A 20 11.47 32.16 -7.76
N LYS A 21 11.87 30.90 -7.59
CA LYS A 21 11.44 30.12 -6.41
C LYS A 21 12.06 30.78 -5.18
N ARG A 22 11.24 31.49 -4.40
CA ARG A 22 11.61 31.95 -3.05
C ARG A 22 11.85 30.72 -2.19
N ILE A 23 13.11 30.37 -1.99
CA ILE A 23 13.52 29.36 -1.01
C ILE A 23 13.07 29.88 0.36
N ARG A 24 12.09 29.22 0.97
CA ARG A 24 11.75 29.42 2.39
C ARG A 24 13.00 29.02 3.17
N LYS A 25 13.54 29.95 3.96
CA LYS A 25 14.57 29.62 4.95
C LYS A 25 13.92 28.73 6.03
N GLU A 26 13.95 27.43 5.82
CA GLU A 26 13.76 26.47 6.91
C GLU A 26 15.01 26.54 7.79
N ALA A 27 14.82 26.96 9.04
CA ALA A 27 15.85 26.87 10.05
C ALA A 27 16.11 25.38 10.33
N LYS A 28 17.28 24.88 9.91
CA LYS A 28 17.77 23.57 10.34
C LYS A 28 19.16 23.68 10.98
N CYS A 29 19.14 23.30 12.24
CA CYS A 29 20.14 22.64 13.07
C CYS A 29 21.45 23.38 13.40
N PRO A 30 21.74 23.52 14.71
CA PRO A 30 22.96 24.11 15.22
C PRO A 30 24.07 23.06 15.12
N MET A 31 25.19 23.40 14.52
CA MET A 31 26.52 22.90 14.89
C MET A 31 27.50 23.73 14.06
N ALA A 32 27.92 24.84 14.67
CA ALA A 32 29.08 25.58 14.22
C ALA A 32 30.29 24.67 14.39
N ILE A 33 30.76 24.06 13.30
CA ILE A 33 32.04 23.35 13.29
C ILE A 33 33.03 24.26 12.57
N ALA A 34 34.09 24.60 13.31
CA ALA A 34 35.06 25.64 13.03
C ALA A 34 35.64 25.58 11.61
N TYR A 35 35.71 26.75 10.97
CA TYR A 35 36.34 26.97 9.68
C TYR A 35 37.85 26.78 9.80
N THR A 36 38.35 25.60 9.46
CA THR A 36 39.77 25.43 9.15
C THR A 36 39.93 25.73 7.66
N ILE A 37 40.67 26.79 7.35
CA ILE A 37 40.93 27.21 5.98
C ILE A 37 41.93 26.21 5.38
N GLU A 38 41.44 25.20 4.69
CA GLU A 38 42.27 24.28 3.90
C GLU A 38 42.32 24.76 2.44
N ASN A 39 43.55 24.88 1.91
CA ASN A 39 43.89 25.52 0.64
C ASN A 39 43.07 24.98 -0.54
N THR A 40 42.22 25.82 -1.11
CA THR A 40 41.34 25.54 -2.25
C THR A 40 42.03 25.59 -3.62
N GLN A 41 43.36 25.78 -3.67
CA GLN A 41 44.08 25.99 -4.94
C GLN A 41 44.48 24.71 -5.68
N THR A 42 44.32 23.52 -5.09
CA THR A 42 44.79 22.25 -5.68
C THR A 42 43.72 21.17 -5.81
N LEU A 43 42.48 21.45 -5.41
CA LEU A 43 41.41 20.46 -5.40
C LEU A 43 40.41 20.74 -6.52
N ASN A 44 40.07 19.68 -7.27
CA ASN A 44 39.00 19.72 -8.24
C ASN A 44 37.70 20.18 -7.52
N PRO A 45 36.97 21.18 -8.05
CA PRO A 45 35.75 21.68 -7.43
C PRO A 45 34.72 20.59 -7.10
N MET A 46 34.68 19.51 -7.89
CA MET A 46 33.85 18.32 -7.64
C MET A 46 34.29 17.56 -6.38
N ASP A 47 35.58 17.29 -6.21
CA ASP A 47 36.11 16.57 -5.05
C ASP A 47 35.90 17.37 -3.76
N TYR A 48 36.08 18.70 -3.84
CA TYR A 48 35.77 19.60 -2.73
C TYR A 48 34.30 19.51 -2.31
N TRP A 49 33.39 19.47 -3.29
CA TRP A 49 31.96 19.37 -3.04
C TRP A 49 31.57 18.02 -2.44
N VAL A 50 32.08 16.92 -2.99
CA VAL A 50 31.82 15.56 -2.49
C VAL A 50 32.37 15.37 -1.07
N ARG A 51 33.56 15.88 -0.76
CA ARG A 51 34.10 15.85 0.62
C ARG A 51 33.28 16.68 1.60
N ARG A 52 32.81 17.85 1.17
CA ARG A 52 32.13 18.81 2.05
C ARG A 52 30.70 18.39 2.39
N TYR A 53 29.98 17.80 1.45
CA TYR A 53 28.56 17.49 1.62
C TYR A 53 28.26 15.98 1.62
N GLY A 54 29.23 15.13 1.27
CA GLY A 54 29.02 13.70 1.06
C GLY A 54 28.25 13.39 -0.22
N VAL A 55 28.20 12.10 -0.60
CA VAL A 55 27.28 11.62 -1.64
C VAL A 55 26.04 11.10 -0.92
N TYR A 56 24.90 11.78 -1.10
CA TYR A 56 23.62 11.25 -0.66
C TYR A 56 23.21 10.12 -1.63
N ASP A 57 23.19 8.89 -1.12
CA ASP A 57 22.70 7.73 -1.87
C ASP A 57 21.17 7.79 -1.94
N LYS A 58 20.67 8.46 -2.99
CA LYS A 58 19.24 8.60 -3.27
C LYS A 58 18.58 7.26 -3.60
N ASP A 59 19.36 6.24 -3.95
CA ASP A 59 18.85 4.94 -4.39
C ASP A 59 18.60 3.99 -3.20
N ALA A 60 19.14 4.29 -2.01
CA ALA A 60 18.85 3.54 -0.78
C ALA A 60 17.34 3.58 -0.43
N ASP A 61 16.69 4.74 -0.53
CA ASP A 61 15.25 4.92 -0.29
C ASP A 61 14.36 4.32 -1.40
N ASN A 62 14.93 4.01 -2.57
CA ASN A 62 14.17 3.45 -3.70
C ASN A 62 13.92 1.94 -3.51
N SER A 63 14.80 1.22 -2.82
CA SER A 63 14.67 -0.22 -2.59
C SER A 63 13.40 -0.59 -1.81
N GLU A 64 13.09 0.16 -0.74
CA GLU A 64 11.86 -0.03 0.04
C GLU A 64 10.60 0.30 -0.78
N ASN A 65 10.68 1.33 -1.63
CA ASN A 65 9.57 1.70 -2.51
C ASN A 65 9.26 0.62 -3.56
N ILE A 66 10.26 -0.03 -4.15
CA ILE A 66 10.06 -1.12 -5.12
C ILE A 66 9.35 -2.31 -4.44
N SER A 67 9.81 -2.71 -3.25
CA SER A 67 9.20 -3.81 -2.49
C SER A 67 7.73 -3.54 -2.14
N PHE A 68 7.38 -2.29 -1.84
CA PHE A 68 6.01 -1.89 -1.55
C PHE A 68 5.10 -1.94 -2.78
N LEU A 69 5.62 -1.51 -3.94
CA LEU A 69 4.90 -1.58 -5.21
C LEU A 69 4.64 -3.02 -5.66
N ASP A 70 5.62 -3.91 -5.50
CA ASP A 70 5.47 -5.33 -5.82
C ASP A 70 4.41 -6.00 -4.94
N ASN A 71 4.42 -5.70 -3.63
CA ASN A 71 3.39 -6.16 -2.70
C ASN A 71 1.98 -5.68 -3.09
N LEU A 72 1.85 -4.46 -3.61
CA LEU A 72 0.57 -3.93 -4.04
C LEU A 72 0.05 -4.61 -5.31
N ALA A 73 0.94 -4.90 -6.26
CA ALA A 73 0.61 -5.64 -7.47
C ALA A 73 0.15 -7.07 -7.13
N GLU A 74 0.83 -7.74 -6.22
CA GLU A 74 0.48 -9.08 -5.78
C GLU A 74 -0.88 -9.11 -5.06
N LYS A 75 -1.14 -8.18 -4.14
CA LYS A 75 -2.46 -8.04 -3.51
C LYS A 75 -3.58 -7.80 -4.53
N ARG A 76 -3.32 -7.00 -5.57
CA ARG A 76 -4.29 -6.79 -6.67
C ARG A 76 -4.53 -8.08 -7.45
N ARG A 77 -3.48 -8.86 -7.73
CA ARG A 77 -3.57 -10.17 -8.39
C ARG A 77 -4.44 -11.13 -7.57
N LEU A 78 -4.16 -11.26 -6.28
CA LEU A 78 -4.92 -12.12 -5.36
C LEU A 78 -6.40 -11.68 -5.26
N ARG A 79 -6.69 -10.39 -5.19
CA ARG A 79 -8.07 -9.88 -5.22
C ARG A 79 -8.80 -10.24 -6.52
N ALA A 80 -8.12 -10.15 -7.66
CA ALA A 80 -8.69 -10.48 -8.98
C ALA A 80 -8.78 -11.99 -9.25
N MET A 81 -8.05 -12.81 -8.50
CA MET A 81 -8.06 -14.27 -8.61
C MET A 81 -9.46 -14.84 -8.31
N ARG A 82 -9.82 -15.94 -8.97
CA ARG A 82 -11.02 -16.71 -8.62
C ARG A 82 -10.80 -17.47 -7.32
N PRO A 83 -11.82 -17.59 -6.45
CA PRO A 83 -11.71 -18.43 -5.26
C PRO A 83 -11.44 -19.89 -5.68
N GLN A 84 -10.53 -20.54 -4.97
CA GLN A 84 -10.14 -21.93 -5.22
C GLN A 84 -11.06 -22.93 -4.51
N ALA A 85 -11.66 -22.49 -3.41
CA ALA A 85 -12.63 -23.26 -2.66
C ALA A 85 -13.75 -22.36 -2.16
N GLU A 86 -14.93 -22.96 -2.03
CA GLU A 86 -16.15 -22.30 -1.60
C GLU A 86 -16.85 -23.17 -0.55
N ILE A 87 -17.37 -22.54 0.49
CA ILE A 87 -18.21 -23.18 1.49
C ILE A 87 -19.53 -22.44 1.59
N ASP A 88 -20.61 -23.22 1.68
CA ASP A 88 -21.95 -22.70 1.85
C ASP A 88 -22.48 -23.00 3.25
N LEU A 89 -22.81 -21.93 3.96
CA LEU A 89 -23.31 -21.93 5.33
C LEU A 89 -24.77 -21.50 5.40
N HIS A 90 -25.43 -21.25 4.26
CA HIS A 90 -26.81 -20.77 4.28
C HIS A 90 -27.70 -21.79 5.03
N GLY A 91 -28.54 -21.28 5.93
CA GLY A 91 -29.49 -22.11 6.67
C GLY A 91 -28.88 -23.02 7.74
N MET A 92 -27.56 -23.06 7.89
CA MET A 92 -26.91 -23.77 9.00
C MET A 92 -27.16 -23.04 10.33
N THR A 93 -27.23 -23.81 11.40
CA THR A 93 -27.15 -23.25 12.75
C THR A 93 -25.74 -22.72 13.02
N LEU A 94 -25.59 -21.87 14.05
CA LEU A 94 -24.28 -21.32 14.42
C LEU A 94 -23.25 -22.41 14.76
N GLU A 95 -23.68 -23.46 15.44
CA GLU A 95 -22.84 -24.58 15.86
C GLU A 95 -22.32 -25.37 14.64
N GLU A 96 -23.23 -25.70 13.72
CA GLU A 96 -22.89 -26.39 12.46
C GLU A 96 -21.98 -25.53 11.58
N ALA A 97 -22.32 -24.24 11.45
CA ALA A 97 -21.52 -23.30 10.68
C ALA A 97 -20.11 -23.17 11.25
N TYR A 98 -19.95 -23.15 12.58
CA TYR A 98 -18.62 -23.13 13.22
C TYR A 98 -17.80 -24.37 12.87
N GLY A 99 -18.36 -25.57 13.06
CA GLY A 99 -17.66 -26.81 12.74
C GLY A 99 -17.27 -26.91 11.26
N ALA A 100 -18.17 -26.52 10.37
CA ALA A 100 -17.93 -26.50 8.93
C ALA A 100 -16.86 -25.46 8.54
N LEU A 101 -16.85 -24.29 9.17
CA LEU A 101 -15.89 -23.23 8.88
C LEU A 101 -14.48 -23.59 9.36
N VAL A 102 -14.35 -24.21 10.54
CA VAL A 102 -13.08 -24.67 11.09
C VAL A 102 -12.46 -25.72 10.18
N THR A 103 -13.21 -26.78 9.86
CA THR A 103 -12.75 -27.86 8.99
C THR A 103 -12.37 -27.35 7.59
N PHE A 104 -13.17 -26.43 7.03
CA PHE A 104 -12.88 -25.80 5.75
C PHE A 104 -11.58 -24.96 5.78
N PHE A 105 -11.35 -24.18 6.83
CA PHE A 105 -10.15 -23.38 6.95
C PHE A 105 -8.89 -24.24 7.11
N GLU A 106 -8.96 -25.28 7.94
CA GLU A 106 -7.85 -26.22 8.11
C GLU A 106 -7.51 -26.93 6.79
N ASP A 107 -8.52 -27.36 6.03
CA ASP A 107 -8.35 -27.96 4.72
C ASP A 107 -7.76 -26.97 3.70
N ALA A 108 -8.21 -25.70 3.72
CA ALA A 108 -7.71 -24.67 2.83
C ALA A 108 -6.25 -24.32 3.10
N VAL A 109 -5.86 -24.24 4.39
CA VAL A 109 -4.47 -24.04 4.80
C VAL A 109 -3.61 -25.25 4.42
N ARG A 110 -4.09 -26.47 4.66
CA ARG A 110 -3.36 -27.71 4.31
C ARG A 110 -3.14 -27.85 2.80
N ARG A 111 -4.03 -27.29 1.99
CA ARG A 111 -3.95 -27.29 0.52
C ARG A 111 -3.26 -26.05 -0.05
N GLU A 112 -2.76 -25.16 0.80
CA GLU A 112 -2.09 -23.91 0.42
C GLU A 112 -2.93 -23.05 -0.54
N TYR A 113 -4.24 -22.96 -0.27
CA TYR A 113 -5.10 -22.07 -1.04
C TYR A 113 -4.80 -20.61 -0.73
N GLN A 114 -4.80 -19.77 -1.78
CA GLN A 114 -4.56 -18.34 -1.66
C GLN A 114 -5.86 -17.59 -1.41
N LYS A 115 -6.96 -18.01 -2.04
CA LYS A 115 -8.27 -17.34 -1.95
C LYS A 115 -9.41 -18.33 -1.79
N VAL A 116 -10.25 -18.09 -0.80
CA VAL A 116 -11.46 -18.87 -0.52
C VAL A 116 -12.70 -17.98 -0.46
N LEU A 117 -13.88 -18.58 -0.68
CA LEU A 117 -15.17 -17.91 -0.64
C LEU A 117 -16.08 -18.56 0.41
N ILE A 118 -16.74 -17.74 1.21
CA ILE A 118 -17.68 -18.17 2.25
C ILE A 118 -19.04 -17.59 1.91
N ILE A 119 -20.02 -18.44 1.62
CA ILE A 119 -21.41 -18.04 1.43
C ILE A 119 -22.12 -18.19 2.78
N HIS A 120 -22.57 -17.09 3.39
CA HIS A 120 -23.35 -17.12 4.63
C HIS A 120 -24.82 -16.71 4.40
N GLY A 121 -25.13 -16.17 3.22
CA GLY A 121 -26.45 -15.70 2.84
C GLY A 121 -26.77 -14.31 3.39
N LYS A 122 -27.73 -13.61 2.77
CA LYS A 122 -28.09 -12.23 3.15
C LYS A 122 -28.85 -12.13 4.48
N GLY A 123 -29.34 -13.24 5.03
CA GLY A 123 -30.14 -13.26 6.26
C GLY A 123 -31.57 -12.71 6.13
N ASN A 124 -32.07 -12.45 4.91
CA ASN A 124 -33.39 -11.86 4.67
C ASN A 124 -34.58 -12.73 5.12
N HIS A 125 -34.38 -14.03 5.35
CA HIS A 125 -35.42 -14.98 5.77
C HIS A 125 -35.27 -15.44 7.23
N SER A 126 -34.33 -14.86 7.99
CA SER A 126 -34.12 -15.18 9.40
C SER A 126 -34.93 -14.23 10.27
N GLN A 127 -35.74 -14.76 11.20
CA GLN A 127 -36.46 -13.95 12.19
C GLN A 127 -35.53 -13.10 13.07
N ASN A 128 -34.26 -13.50 13.23
CA ASN A 128 -33.26 -12.84 14.06
C ASN A 128 -32.21 -12.04 13.26
N GLY A 129 -32.44 -11.80 11.96
CA GLY A 129 -31.52 -11.05 11.09
C GLY A 129 -30.28 -11.85 10.66
N PRO A 130 -29.25 -11.20 10.08
CA PRO A 130 -28.09 -11.86 9.48
C PRO A 130 -27.06 -12.30 10.54
N VAL A 131 -27.41 -13.31 11.32
CA VAL A 131 -26.59 -13.84 12.42
C VAL A 131 -25.26 -14.43 11.90
N LEU A 132 -25.31 -15.19 10.82
CA LEU A 132 -24.13 -15.85 10.24
C LEU A 132 -23.10 -14.85 9.71
N SER A 133 -23.54 -13.71 9.15
CA SER A 133 -22.61 -12.68 8.65
C SER A 133 -21.68 -12.15 9.73
N ARG A 134 -22.23 -11.80 10.90
CA ARG A 134 -21.48 -11.28 12.06
C ARG A 134 -20.57 -12.35 12.66
N PHE A 135 -21.07 -13.58 12.70
CA PHE A 135 -20.31 -14.73 13.19
C PHE A 135 -19.09 -15.01 12.30
N VAL A 136 -19.27 -15.07 10.97
CA VAL A 136 -18.17 -15.27 10.02
C VAL A 136 -17.16 -14.13 10.15
N GLN A 137 -17.61 -12.88 10.24
CA GLN A 137 -16.70 -11.75 10.44
C GLN A 137 -15.85 -11.92 11.72
N LYS A 138 -16.49 -12.24 12.85
CA LYS A 138 -15.78 -12.45 14.12
C LYS A 138 -14.81 -13.63 14.06
N PHE A 139 -15.17 -14.72 13.37
CA PHE A 139 -14.28 -15.85 13.17
C PHE A 139 -13.03 -15.45 12.38
N LEU A 140 -13.21 -14.70 11.28
CA LEU A 140 -12.09 -14.24 10.45
C LEU A 140 -11.17 -13.26 11.19
N GLU A 141 -11.73 -12.41 12.06
CA GLU A 141 -10.94 -11.51 12.91
C GLU A 141 -10.11 -12.27 13.97
N THR A 142 -10.59 -13.44 14.41
CA THR A 142 -9.92 -14.25 15.43
C THR A 142 -8.86 -15.19 14.83
N ASN A 143 -9.02 -15.58 13.57
CA ASN A 143 -8.16 -16.58 12.93
C ASN A 143 -6.86 -15.94 12.38
N ALA A 144 -5.71 -16.40 12.85
CA ALA A 144 -4.40 -15.87 12.42
C ALA A 144 -4.09 -16.09 10.93
N HIS A 145 -4.66 -17.14 10.33
CA HIS A 145 -4.47 -17.48 8.91
C HIS A 145 -5.37 -16.66 7.98
N ALA A 146 -6.35 -15.93 8.53
CA ALA A 146 -7.14 -15.00 7.74
C ALA A 146 -6.33 -13.73 7.44
N GLY A 147 -6.23 -13.42 6.15
CA GLY A 147 -5.61 -12.20 5.65
C GLY A 147 -6.66 -11.16 5.29
N GLU A 148 -6.60 -10.68 4.06
CA GLU A 148 -7.51 -9.65 3.56
C GLU A 148 -8.90 -10.27 3.29
N THR A 149 -9.95 -9.60 3.77
CA THR A 149 -11.35 -10.02 3.59
C THR A 149 -12.12 -8.99 2.77
N GLY A 150 -13.16 -9.44 2.08
CA GLY A 150 -14.03 -8.54 1.34
C GLY A 150 -15.26 -9.23 0.78
N HIS A 151 -16.11 -8.46 0.11
CA HIS A 151 -17.34 -8.98 -0.50
C HIS A 151 -17.16 -9.08 -2.03
N PRO A 152 -17.71 -10.13 -2.67
CA PRO A 152 -17.75 -10.20 -4.13
C PRO A 152 -18.58 -9.06 -4.73
N LYS A 153 -18.32 -8.71 -6.00
CA LYS A 153 -19.18 -7.77 -6.74
C LYS A 153 -20.60 -8.35 -6.86
N GLY A 154 -21.60 -7.49 -7.01
CA GLY A 154 -23.02 -7.88 -6.90
C GLY A 154 -23.51 -9.05 -7.78
N ARG A 155 -22.83 -9.39 -8.88
CA ARG A 155 -23.14 -10.58 -9.70
C ARG A 155 -22.66 -11.90 -9.09
N ASP A 156 -21.69 -11.85 -8.16
CA ASP A 156 -21.00 -13.01 -7.58
C ASP A 156 -21.39 -13.25 -6.11
N GLY A 157 -22.59 -12.85 -5.68
CA GLY A 157 -23.12 -13.10 -4.33
C GLY A 157 -23.26 -11.87 -3.42
N GLY A 158 -22.56 -10.78 -3.73
CA GLY A 158 -22.70 -9.49 -3.02
C GLY A 158 -22.48 -9.60 -1.51
N THR A 159 -23.38 -8.99 -0.71
CA THR A 159 -23.29 -8.99 0.75
C THR A 159 -23.57 -10.33 1.43
N GLY A 160 -24.09 -11.32 0.70
CA GLY A 160 -24.36 -12.66 1.24
C GLY A 160 -23.14 -13.58 1.23
N SER A 161 -21.99 -13.07 0.81
CA SER A 161 -20.77 -13.84 0.58
C SER A 161 -19.55 -13.01 0.99
N THR A 162 -18.54 -13.67 1.54
CA THR A 162 -17.29 -13.03 1.95
C THR A 162 -16.13 -13.85 1.39
N TRP A 163 -15.27 -13.23 0.57
CA TRP A 163 -14.02 -13.85 0.16
C TRP A 163 -12.91 -13.50 1.15
N VAL A 164 -11.96 -14.41 1.28
CA VAL A 164 -10.82 -14.30 2.20
C VAL A 164 -9.56 -14.69 1.45
N ILE A 165 -8.53 -13.85 1.54
CA ILE A 165 -7.17 -14.16 1.12
C ILE A 165 -6.45 -14.73 2.34
N LEU A 166 -5.92 -15.94 2.21
CA LEU A 166 -5.19 -16.62 3.28
C LEU A 166 -3.73 -16.12 3.36
N LYS A 167 -3.15 -16.22 4.55
CA LYS A 167 -1.74 -15.87 4.83
C LYS A 167 -0.86 -17.10 4.88
#